data_AF-A0A0D2J0L4-F1
#
_entry.id   AF-A0A0D2J0L4-F1
#
_cell.length_a   1.000
_cell.length_b   1.000
_cell.length_c   1.000
_cell.angle_alpha   90.00
_cell.angle_beta   90.00
_cell.angle_gamma   90.00
#
_symmetry.space_group_name_H-M   'P 1'
#
loop_
_entity.id
_entity.type
_entity.pdbx_description
1 polymer ?
#
loop_
_entity_poly.entity_id
_entity_poly.type
_entity_poly.pdbx_seq_one_letter_code
_entity_poly.pdbx_strand_id
1 'polypeptide(L)'
;MIINDSIERYKAVLLPDLQEWALEPETISRSADDREQIETAWESLTEDQRHQVRLADAVLVSNADQVAEFWRTDEVGTTRDRDGDIPLDHWWYWLDKIAEGSYPTEYIPEWAK
;
A
#
# COMPACT_ATOMS: atom_id res chain seq x y z
N MET A 1 -9.88 9.11 16.44
CA MET A 1 -10.70 7.93 16.06
C MET A 1 -10.62 7.68 14.55
N ILE A 2 -9.43 7.85 13.93
CA ILE A 2 -9.26 7.73 12.46
C ILE A 2 -8.29 6.59 12.15
N ILE A 3 -7.21 6.46 12.93
CA ILE A 3 -6.16 5.44 12.74
C ILE A 3 -6.69 4.00 12.85
N ASN A 4 -7.52 3.71 13.85
CA ASN A 4 -8.10 2.37 14.00
C ASN A 4 -8.94 2.00 12.76
N ASP A 5 -9.72 2.93 12.23
CA ASP A 5 -10.53 2.68 11.03
C ASP A 5 -9.65 2.43 9.80
N SER A 6 -8.52 3.14 9.67
CA SER A 6 -7.56 2.93 8.58
C SER A 6 -6.86 1.57 8.69
N ILE A 7 -6.49 1.13 9.90
CA ILE A 7 -5.93 -0.22 10.11
C ILE A 7 -6.97 -1.30 9.80
N GLU A 8 -8.21 -1.12 10.27
CA GLU A 8 -9.28 -2.08 10.00
C GLU A 8 -9.59 -2.18 8.50
N ARG A 9 -9.60 -1.06 7.76
CA ARG A 9 -9.73 -1.09 6.29
C ARG A 9 -8.54 -1.76 5.63
N TYR A 10 -7.32 -1.33 5.95
CA TYR A 10 -6.09 -1.84 5.35
C TYR A 10 -5.96 -3.36 5.53
N LYS A 11 -6.23 -3.86 6.75
CA LYS A 11 -6.18 -5.30 7.02
C LYS A 11 -7.35 -6.07 6.40
N ALA A 12 -8.57 -5.52 6.41
CA ALA A 12 -9.74 -6.19 5.84
C ALA A 12 -9.62 -6.34 4.32
N VAL A 13 -8.89 -5.41 3.69
CA VAL A 13 -8.64 -5.41 2.24
C VAL A 13 -7.43 -6.25 1.84
N LEU A 14 -6.45 -6.48 2.74
CA LEU A 14 -5.17 -7.10 2.36
C LEU A 14 -4.77 -8.38 3.11
N LEU A 15 -5.55 -8.93 4.05
CA LEU A 15 -5.24 -10.19 4.76
C LEU A 15 -5.91 -11.46 4.17
N PRO A 16 -5.25 -12.64 4.20
CA PRO A 16 -5.46 -13.83 3.35
C PRO A 16 -6.86 -14.46 3.24
N ASP A 17 -7.86 -14.02 4.00
CA ASP A 17 -9.27 -14.41 3.85
C ASP A 17 -10.05 -13.36 3.02
N LEU A 18 -9.37 -12.74 2.05
CA LEU A 18 -9.95 -11.66 1.25
C LEU A 18 -11.14 -12.12 0.44
N GLN A 19 -12.20 -11.33 0.53
CA GLN A 19 -13.30 -11.38 -0.41
C GLN A 19 -12.80 -10.94 -1.79
N GLU A 20 -13.34 -11.48 -2.88
CA GLU A 20 -12.88 -11.15 -4.25
C GLU A 20 -12.88 -9.64 -4.53
N TRP A 21 -13.84 -8.89 -3.97
CA TRP A 21 -13.93 -7.43 -4.11
C TRP A 21 -12.77 -6.67 -3.47
N ALA A 22 -12.09 -7.26 -2.47
CA ALA A 22 -10.94 -6.66 -1.81
C ALA A 22 -9.67 -6.70 -2.69
N LEU A 23 -9.65 -7.59 -3.68
CA LEU A 23 -8.61 -7.66 -4.70
C LEU A 23 -8.94 -6.82 -5.95
N GLU A 24 -10.03 -6.07 -5.94
CA GLU A 24 -10.32 -5.16 -7.04
C GLU A 24 -9.23 -4.07 -7.12
N PRO A 25 -8.70 -3.76 -8.32
CA PRO A 25 -7.56 -2.84 -8.44
C PRO A 25 -7.78 -1.45 -7.83
N GLU A 26 -9.02 -0.93 -7.90
CA GLU A 26 -9.40 0.33 -7.26
C GLU A 26 -9.28 0.26 -5.73
N THR A 27 -9.69 -0.86 -5.13
CA THR A 27 -9.64 -1.12 -3.69
C THR A 27 -8.18 -1.25 -3.21
N ILE A 28 -7.36 -1.99 -3.95
CA ILE A 28 -5.93 -2.14 -3.64
C ILE A 28 -5.21 -0.79 -3.79
N SER A 29 -5.49 -0.04 -4.87
CA SER A 29 -4.94 1.31 -5.10
C SER A 29 -5.19 2.24 -3.92
N ARG A 30 -6.43 2.30 -3.42
CA ARG A 30 -6.80 3.13 -2.26
C ARG A 30 -6.10 2.72 -0.97
N SER A 31 -5.64 1.48 -0.87
CA SER A 31 -4.93 1.00 0.32
C SER A 31 -3.58 1.71 0.53
N ALA A 32 -2.97 2.27 -0.53
CA ALA A 32 -1.78 3.11 -0.38
C ALA A 32 -2.04 4.37 0.47
N ASP A 33 -3.22 4.99 0.35
CA ASP A 33 -3.62 6.15 1.17
C ASP A 33 -3.85 5.77 2.65
N ASP A 34 -4.39 4.58 2.88
CA ASP A 34 -4.53 4.04 4.24
C ASP A 34 -3.15 3.72 4.84
N ARG A 35 -2.18 3.25 4.03
CA ARG A 35 -0.81 2.97 4.49
C ARG A 35 -0.05 4.22 4.92
N GLU A 36 -0.25 5.35 4.23
CA GLU A 36 0.29 6.64 4.65
C GLU A 36 -0.22 7.04 6.05
N GLN A 37 -1.53 6.93 6.28
CA GLN A 37 -2.10 7.24 7.60
C GLN A 37 -1.58 6.30 8.69
N ILE A 38 -1.37 5.02 8.37
CA ILE A 38 -0.79 4.04 9.27
C ILE A 38 0.66 4.39 9.62
N GLU A 39 1.45 4.87 8.65
CA GLU A 39 2.84 5.30 8.87
C GLU A 39 2.90 6.39 9.94
N THR A 40 2.05 7.42 9.83
CA THR A 40 2.02 8.53 10.81
C THR A 40 1.70 8.09 12.24
N ALA A 41 1.11 6.91 12.40
CA ALA A 41 0.69 6.35 13.67
C ALA A 41 1.52 5.13 14.11
N TRP A 42 2.55 4.73 13.35
CA TRP A 42 3.27 3.46 13.54
C TRP A 42 3.77 3.25 14.97
N GLU A 43 4.30 4.30 15.58
CA GLU A 43 4.83 4.27 16.95
C GLU A 43 3.75 4.07 18.03
N SER A 44 2.49 4.37 17.71
CA SER A 44 1.36 4.17 18.61
C SER A 44 0.70 2.79 18.48
N LEU A 45 1.08 2.01 17.47
CA LEU A 45 0.48 0.71 17.21
C LEU A 45 0.98 -0.34 18.21
N THR A 46 0.07 -1.22 18.60
CA THR A 46 0.43 -2.47 19.29
C THR A 46 1.21 -3.39 18.36
N GLU A 47 1.99 -4.32 18.93
CA GLU A 47 2.75 -5.28 18.11
C GLU A 47 1.85 -6.17 17.26
N ASP A 48 0.65 -6.52 17.73
CA ASP A 48 -0.33 -7.28 16.95
C ASP A 48 -0.81 -6.48 15.73
N GLN A 49 -1.11 -5.19 15.90
CA GLN A 49 -1.47 -4.31 14.79
C GLN A 49 -0.32 -4.15 13.80
N ARG A 50 0.92 -3.98 14.27
CA ARG A 50 2.10 -3.92 13.39
C ARG A 50 2.27 -5.22 12.62
N HIS A 51 2.08 -6.36 13.27
CA HIS A 51 2.13 -7.66 12.61
C HIS A 51 1.09 -7.77 11.49
N GLN A 52 -0.15 -7.36 11.73
CA GLN A 52 -1.21 -7.33 10.72
C GLN A 52 -0.88 -6.39 9.55
N VAL A 53 -0.34 -5.19 9.83
CA VAL A 53 0.10 -4.27 8.77
C VAL A 53 1.22 -4.87 7.94
N ARG A 54 2.21 -5.53 8.55
CA ARG A 54 3.29 -6.20 7.81
C ARG A 54 2.77 -7.28 6.85
N LEU A 55 1.76 -8.05 7.28
CA LEU A 55 1.11 -9.04 6.41
C LEU A 55 0.38 -8.37 5.25
N ALA A 56 -0.35 -7.28 5.52
CA ALA A 56 -1.03 -6.49 4.50
C ALA A 56 -0.05 -5.84 3.51
N ASP A 57 1.10 -5.33 3.99
CA ASP A 57 2.16 -4.76 3.16
C ASP A 57 2.68 -5.78 2.13
N ALA A 58 2.90 -7.04 2.55
CA ALA A 58 3.32 -8.10 1.65
C ALA A 58 2.29 -8.41 0.55
N VAL A 59 1.00 -8.36 0.89
CA VAL A 59 -0.09 -8.51 -0.09
C VAL A 59 -0.15 -7.30 -1.02
N LEU A 60 0.05 -6.09 -0.52
CA LEU A 60 0.10 -4.88 -1.35
C LEU A 60 1.23 -4.97 -2.39
N VAL A 61 2.44 -5.37 -1.97
CA VAL A 61 3.58 -5.59 -2.89
C VAL A 61 3.28 -6.72 -3.89
N SER A 62 2.72 -7.84 -3.43
CA SER A 62 2.38 -8.98 -4.29
C SER A 62 1.33 -8.65 -5.36
N ASN A 63 0.53 -7.60 -5.15
CA ASN A 63 -0.49 -7.14 -6.09
C ASN A 63 -0.11 -5.83 -6.81
N ALA A 64 1.16 -5.43 -6.74
CA ALA A 64 1.65 -4.21 -7.39
C ALA A 64 1.30 -4.15 -8.89
N ASP A 65 1.35 -5.28 -9.61
CA ASP A 65 0.99 -5.34 -11.04
C ASP A 65 -0.46 -4.91 -11.32
N GLN A 66 -1.41 -5.33 -10.48
CA GLN A 66 -2.83 -4.98 -10.63
C GLN A 66 -3.07 -3.49 -10.37
N VAL A 67 -2.38 -2.94 -9.37
CA VAL A 67 -2.43 -1.50 -9.07
C VAL A 67 -1.79 -0.69 -10.19
N ALA A 68 -0.66 -1.14 -10.72
CA ALA A 68 0.04 -0.49 -11.82
C ALA A 68 -0.82 -0.42 -13.08
N GLU A 69 -1.55 -1.50 -13.41
CA GLU A 69 -2.51 -1.50 -14.52
C GLU A 69 -3.63 -0.48 -14.30
N PHE A 70 -4.21 -0.45 -13.09
CA PHE A 70 -5.25 0.52 -12.74
C PHE A 70 -4.75 1.97 -12.84
N TRP A 71 -3.60 2.30 -12.25
CA TRP A 71 -3.01 3.65 -12.29
C TRP A 71 -2.63 4.14 -13.68
N ARG A 72 -2.42 3.24 -14.65
CA ARG A 72 -2.24 3.62 -16.07
C ARG A 72 -3.55 4.05 -16.73
N THR A 73 -4.68 3.57 -16.22
CA THR A 73 -6.03 3.80 -16.78
C THR A 73 -6.84 4.83 -16.01
N ASP A 74 -6.58 4.97 -14.71
CA ASP A 74 -7.19 5.96 -13.82
C ASP A 74 -6.27 7.20 -13.74
N GLU A 75 -6.83 8.41 -13.87
CA GLU A 75 -6.08 9.67 -13.88
C GLU A 75 -5.29 9.94 -12.57
N VAL A 76 -5.45 9.07 -11.57
CA VAL A 76 -4.76 9.08 -10.26
C VAL A 76 -3.24 8.93 -10.41
N GLY A 77 -2.75 8.06 -11.32
CA GLY A 77 -1.31 7.91 -11.56
C GLY A 77 -0.64 9.20 -12.02
N THR A 78 -1.36 9.99 -12.83
CA THR A 78 -0.88 11.28 -13.37
C THR A 78 -0.76 12.40 -12.35
N THR A 79 -1.42 12.32 -11.18
CA THR A 79 -1.32 13.39 -10.16
C THR A 79 -0.11 13.18 -9.25
N ARG A 80 0.16 11.93 -8.86
CA ARG A 80 1.28 11.55 -7.98
C ARG A 80 2.65 11.89 -8.57
N ASP A 81 2.88 11.56 -9.84
CA ASP A 81 4.14 11.86 -10.53
C ASP A 81 4.30 13.35 -10.88
N ARG A 82 3.19 14.10 -10.96
CA ARG A 82 3.17 15.53 -11.30
C ARG A 82 3.55 16.42 -10.12
N ASP A 83 3.23 16.01 -8.90
CA ASP A 83 3.45 16.82 -7.70
C ASP A 83 4.88 16.63 -7.12
N GLY A 84 5.60 15.59 -7.56
CA GLY A 84 7.07 15.58 -7.65
C GLY A 84 7.91 15.37 -6.39
N ASP A 85 7.32 15.26 -5.19
CA ASP A 85 8.08 15.28 -3.92
C ASP A 85 7.74 14.13 -2.94
N ILE A 86 7.32 12.95 -3.42
CA ILE A 86 7.13 11.79 -2.53
C ILE A 86 8.49 11.14 -2.20
N PRO A 87 8.86 11.00 -0.92
CA PRO A 87 10.10 10.33 -0.53
C PRO A 87 10.18 8.87 -1.01
N LEU A 88 11.40 8.39 -1.21
CA LEU A 88 11.61 6.99 -1.58
C LEU A 88 11.27 6.04 -0.45
N ASP A 89 11.33 6.40 0.83
CA ASP A 89 10.94 5.51 1.93
C ASP A 89 9.40 5.30 2.05
N HIS A 90 8.60 6.08 1.31
CA HIS A 90 7.15 5.87 1.18
C HIS A 90 6.83 4.93 0.01
N TRP A 91 7.35 3.70 0.08
CA TRP A 91 7.29 2.70 -1.00
C TRP A 91 5.87 2.38 -1.50
N TRP A 92 4.84 2.51 -0.66
CA TRP A 92 3.43 2.25 -1.01
C TRP A 92 2.91 3.19 -2.11
N TYR A 93 3.55 4.33 -2.31
CA TYR A 93 3.23 5.22 -3.42
C TYR A 93 3.87 4.82 -4.74
N TRP A 94 4.76 3.83 -4.77
CA TRP A 94 5.58 3.49 -5.94
C TRP A 94 5.27 2.08 -6.48
N LEU A 95 4.05 1.59 -6.28
CA LEU A 95 3.64 0.23 -6.68
C LEU A 95 3.78 -0.03 -8.19
N ASP A 96 3.58 0.98 -9.04
CA ASP A 96 3.90 0.92 -10.48
C ASP A 96 5.38 0.68 -10.75
N LYS A 97 6.26 1.40 -10.05
CA LYS A 97 7.71 1.21 -10.18
C LYS A 97 8.18 -0.13 -9.61
N ILE A 98 7.53 -0.61 -8.54
CA ILE A 98 7.75 -1.93 -7.95
C ILE A 98 7.36 -3.02 -8.95
N ALA A 99 6.16 -2.92 -9.55
CA ALA A 99 5.69 -3.81 -10.62
C ALA A 99 6.64 -3.83 -11.83
N GLU A 100 7.16 -2.67 -12.22
CA GLU A 100 8.10 -2.53 -13.33
C GLU A 100 9.55 -2.94 -12.98
N GLY A 101 9.83 -3.27 -11.71
CA GLY A 101 11.16 -3.60 -11.21
C GLY A 101 12.15 -2.43 -11.28
N SER A 102 11.67 -1.19 -11.39
CA SER A 102 12.49 0.02 -11.47
C SER A 102 12.66 0.73 -10.13
N TYR A 103 11.87 0.34 -9.12
CA TYR A 103 11.95 0.88 -7.77
C TYR A 103 13.13 0.27 -6.97
N PRO A 104 13.93 1.07 -6.22
CA PRO A 104 15.07 0.53 -5.49
C PRO A 104 14.64 -0.32 -4.30
N THR A 105 14.98 -1.61 -4.35
CA THR A 105 14.52 -2.64 -3.41
C THR A 105 14.96 -2.41 -1.96
N GLU A 106 15.97 -1.59 -1.72
CA GLU A 106 16.43 -1.19 -0.38
C GLU A 106 15.40 -0.36 0.40
N TYR A 107 14.46 0.29 -0.29
CA TYR A 107 13.37 1.06 0.33
C TYR A 107 12.11 0.22 0.59
N ILE A 108 12.03 -1.00 0.03
CA ILE A 108 10.96 -1.94 0.38
C ILE A 108 11.33 -2.59 1.73
N PRO A 109 10.44 -2.61 2.73
CA PRO A 109 10.71 -3.28 3.99
C PRO A 109 10.89 -4.80 3.81
N GLU A 110 11.81 -5.41 4.56
CA GLU A 110 12.09 -6.86 4.48
C GLU A 110 10.87 -7.76 4.70
N TRP A 111 9.87 -7.30 5.47
CA TRP A 111 8.64 -8.07 5.69
C TRP A 111 7.66 -8.05 4.51
N ALA A 112 7.85 -7.11 3.57
CA ALA A 112 6.98 -6.91 2.42
C ALA A 112 7.60 -7.41 1.10
N LYS A 113 8.87 -7.83 1.13
CA LYS A 113 9.56 -8.48 0.00
C LYS A 113 9.17 -9.96 -0.11
#